data_AF-A0A7C7LFJ3-F1
#
_entry.id   AF-A0A7C7LFJ3-F1
#
_cell.length_a   1.000
_cell.length_b   1.000
_cell.length_c   1.000
_cell.angle_alpha   90.00
_cell.angle_beta   90.00
_cell.angle_gamma   90.00
#
_symmetry.space_group_name_H-M   'P 1'
#
loop_
_entity.id
_entity.type
_entity.pdbx_description
1 polymer ?
#
loop_
_entity_poly.entity_id
_entity_poly.type
_entity_poly.pdbx_seq_one_letter_code
_entity_poly.pdbx_strand_id
1 'polypeptide(L)'
;MYNTYDRPHRDLRELLERAEVTNELVTINGVDWNLEMGALTELIHHARPNPPAILFQRIPGFPKGFRVLSGAANSSQRLAITLGFPVPKTPMDVVRAYRNRMKVHTPLPPENVDEGPILQNIDRDDDVDVLKFPAPFLHEQDGGRYIGTDDLVIMHDPEDDWVNVGTYRSMVHDRRTVGLWMSPGKQGRQIR
;
A
#
# COMPACT_ATOMS: atom_id res chain seq x y z
N MET A 1 -11.81 -18.20 9.53
CA MET A 1 -12.48 -17.90 8.26
C MET A 1 -11.88 -16.62 7.71
N TYR A 2 -11.26 -16.65 6.53
CA TYR A 2 -10.55 -15.50 5.94
C TYR A 2 -11.42 -14.88 4.86
N ASN A 3 -12.46 -14.14 5.27
CA ASN A 3 -13.53 -13.70 4.38
C ASN A 3 -14.26 -14.91 3.77
N THR A 4 -14.45 -14.99 2.45
CA THR A 4 -14.98 -16.16 1.75
C THR A 4 -13.91 -17.21 1.42
N TYR A 5 -12.68 -17.04 1.93
CA TYR A 5 -11.53 -17.89 1.59
C TYR A 5 -11.07 -18.74 2.77
N ASP A 6 -10.41 -19.85 2.45
CA ASP A 6 -9.92 -20.83 3.43
C ASP A 6 -8.60 -20.43 4.10
N ARG A 7 -7.87 -19.44 3.53
CA ARG A 7 -6.57 -18.96 4.02
C ARG A 7 -6.36 -17.45 3.79
N PRO A 8 -5.41 -16.81 4.50
CA PRO A 8 -4.96 -15.45 4.15
C PRO A 8 -4.54 -15.38 2.68
N HIS A 9 -4.66 -14.20 2.07
CA HIS A 9 -3.99 -13.93 0.79
C HIS A 9 -2.48 -13.99 1.00
N ARG A 10 -1.73 -14.47 0.00
CA ARG A 10 -0.26 -14.60 0.10
C ARG A 10 0.46 -13.27 0.04
N ASP A 11 -0.05 -12.35 -0.78
CA ASP A 11 0.62 -11.12 -1.16
C ASP A 11 -0.35 -10.17 -1.88
N LEU A 12 0.14 -8.99 -2.25
CA LEU A 12 -0.64 -7.97 -2.97
C LEU A 12 -1.17 -8.47 -4.33
N ARG A 13 -0.49 -9.38 -5.01
CA ARG A 13 -0.96 -9.91 -6.31
C ARG A 13 -2.22 -10.75 -6.12
N GLU A 14 -2.22 -11.65 -5.14
CA GLU A 14 -3.42 -12.42 -4.79
C GLU A 14 -4.52 -11.52 -4.22
N LEU A 15 -4.17 -10.47 -3.45
CA LEU A 15 -5.16 -9.50 -2.96
C LEU A 15 -5.86 -8.76 -4.11
N LEU A 16 -5.12 -8.37 -5.16
CA LEU A 16 -5.69 -7.75 -6.36
C LEU A 16 -6.63 -8.71 -7.10
N GLU A 17 -6.24 -9.97 -7.28
CA GLU A 17 -7.11 -11.00 -7.86
C GLU A 17 -8.41 -11.15 -7.05
N ARG A 18 -8.31 -11.19 -5.72
CA ARG A 18 -9.47 -11.26 -4.83
C ARG A 18 -10.37 -10.02 -4.95
N ALA A 19 -9.78 -8.83 -5.05
CA ALA A 19 -10.54 -7.59 -5.23
C ALA A 19 -11.23 -7.53 -6.60
N GLU A 20 -10.58 -8.02 -7.65
CA GLU A 20 -11.15 -8.10 -9.00
C GLU A 20 -12.37 -9.01 -9.05
N VAL A 21 -12.28 -10.24 -8.52
CA VAL A 21 -13.43 -11.18 -8.52
C VAL A 21 -14.61 -10.71 -7.67
N THR A 22 -14.39 -9.78 -6.73
CA THR A 22 -15.44 -9.17 -5.91
C THR A 22 -15.90 -7.80 -6.42
N ASN A 23 -15.49 -7.38 -7.62
CA ASN A 23 -15.80 -6.06 -8.22
C ASN A 23 -15.35 -4.86 -7.34
N GLU A 24 -14.30 -5.05 -6.54
CA GLU A 24 -13.71 -4.04 -5.65
C GLU A 24 -12.49 -3.36 -6.27
N LEU A 25 -12.14 -3.69 -7.52
CA LEU A 25 -11.00 -3.16 -8.27
C LEU A 25 -11.43 -2.74 -9.68
N VAL A 26 -10.99 -1.56 -10.13
CA VAL A 26 -11.09 -1.12 -11.52
C VAL A 26 -9.69 -0.89 -12.08
N THR A 27 -9.45 -1.33 -13.32
CA THR A 27 -8.17 -1.07 -14.01
C THR A 27 -8.33 0.06 -15.01
N ILE A 28 -7.44 1.04 -14.98
CA ILE A 28 -7.45 2.21 -15.87
C ILE A 28 -6.08 2.33 -16.53
N ASN A 29 -6.06 2.53 -17.86
CA ASN A 29 -4.84 2.60 -18.65
C ASN A 29 -4.52 4.03 -19.07
N GLY A 30 -3.23 4.36 -19.21
CA GLY A 30 -2.79 5.55 -19.93
C GLY A 30 -2.99 6.87 -19.19
N VAL A 31 -3.15 6.82 -17.86
CA VAL A 31 -3.31 7.99 -16.99
C VAL A 31 -1.94 8.52 -16.60
N ASP A 32 -1.74 9.82 -16.77
CA ASP A 32 -0.52 10.54 -16.42
C ASP A 32 -0.32 10.60 -14.90
N TRP A 33 0.93 10.44 -14.47
CA TRP A 33 1.33 10.46 -13.06
C TRP A 33 1.28 11.87 -12.46
N ASN A 34 1.32 12.91 -13.31
CA ASN A 34 1.34 14.31 -12.92
C ASN A 34 -0.09 14.86 -12.86
N LEU A 35 -0.64 14.95 -11.65
CA LEU A 35 -1.98 15.44 -11.30
C LEU A 35 -3.16 14.61 -11.82
N GLU A 36 -3.10 14.07 -13.03
CA GLU A 36 -4.23 13.34 -13.64
C GLU A 36 -4.63 12.12 -12.81
N MET A 37 -3.65 11.32 -12.37
CA MET A 37 -3.89 10.17 -11.50
C MET A 37 -4.55 10.55 -10.18
N GLY A 38 -4.10 11.66 -9.58
CA GLY A 38 -4.69 12.21 -8.35
C GLY A 38 -6.12 12.69 -8.56
N ALA A 39 -6.35 13.51 -9.58
CA ALA A 39 -7.67 14.03 -9.93
C ALA A 39 -8.68 12.92 -10.25
N LEU A 40 -8.28 11.90 -11.00
CA LEU A 40 -9.15 10.77 -11.32
C LEU A 40 -9.45 9.93 -10.07
N THR A 41 -8.46 9.77 -9.19
CA THR A 41 -8.65 9.10 -7.90
C THR A 41 -9.71 9.80 -7.08
N GLU A 42 -9.57 11.12 -6.88
CA GLU A 42 -10.54 11.93 -6.13
C GLU A 42 -11.94 11.87 -6.76
N LEU A 43 -12.03 12.02 -8.08
CA LEU A 43 -13.31 11.96 -8.80
C LEU A 43 -14.03 10.63 -8.58
N ILE A 44 -13.33 9.50 -8.71
CA ILE A 44 -13.91 8.17 -8.51
C ILE A 44 -14.32 7.96 -7.06
N HIS A 45 -13.47 8.39 -6.11
CA HIS A 45 -13.75 8.26 -4.68
C HIS A 45 -14.96 9.08 -4.23
N HIS A 46 -15.17 10.27 -4.80
CA HIS A 46 -16.32 11.12 -4.50
C HIS A 46 -17.59 10.77 -5.26
N ALA A 47 -17.49 10.15 -6.44
CA ALA A 47 -18.65 9.81 -7.27
C ALA A 47 -19.46 8.62 -6.75
N ARG A 48 -18.92 7.82 -5.82
CA ARG A 48 -19.54 6.55 -5.36
C ARG A 48 -19.53 6.46 -3.85
N PRO A 49 -20.63 6.00 -3.21
CA PRO A 49 -20.63 5.72 -1.77
C PRO A 49 -19.60 4.66 -1.35
N ASN A 50 -19.31 3.70 -2.23
CA ASN A 50 -18.31 2.66 -2.05
C ASN A 50 -17.40 2.63 -3.29
N PRO A 51 -16.31 3.40 -3.30
CA PRO A 51 -15.43 3.44 -4.45
C PRO A 51 -14.55 2.19 -4.55
N PRO A 52 -14.34 1.65 -5.76
CA PRO A 52 -13.39 0.57 -5.97
C PRO A 52 -11.96 1.08 -5.76
N ALA A 53 -11.04 0.17 -5.47
CA ALA A 53 -9.62 0.45 -5.67
C ALA A 53 -9.34 0.67 -7.16
N ILE A 54 -8.33 1.47 -7.48
CA ILE A 54 -7.96 1.78 -8.87
C ILE A 54 -6.57 1.24 -9.14
N LEU A 55 -6.44 0.37 -10.13
CA LEU A 55 -5.16 -0.10 -10.63
C LEU A 55 -4.83 0.64 -11.93
N PHE A 56 -3.93 1.62 -11.83
CA PHE A 56 -3.38 2.32 -12.99
C PHE A 56 -2.31 1.47 -13.67
N GLN A 57 -2.39 1.35 -14.99
CA GLN A 57 -1.41 0.64 -15.80
C GLN A 57 -1.08 1.42 -17.07
N ARG A 58 0.01 1.03 -17.75
CA ARG A 58 0.46 1.67 -19.02
C ARG A 58 0.62 3.18 -18.84
N ILE A 59 1.26 3.58 -17.75
CA ILE A 59 1.41 4.98 -17.34
C ILE A 59 2.36 5.68 -18.33
N PRO A 60 1.96 6.80 -18.96
CA PRO A 60 2.79 7.53 -19.91
C PRO A 60 4.16 7.88 -19.32
N GLY A 61 5.22 7.70 -20.12
CA GLY A 61 6.61 7.94 -19.69
C GLY A 61 7.27 6.80 -18.91
N PHE A 62 6.55 5.70 -18.61
CA PHE A 62 7.09 4.56 -17.88
C PHE A 62 7.06 3.25 -18.69
N PRO A 63 7.98 2.31 -18.45
CA PRO A 63 7.96 1.00 -19.10
C PRO A 63 6.67 0.22 -18.82
N LYS A 64 6.29 -0.67 -19.75
CA LYS A 64 5.18 -1.60 -19.52
C LYS A 64 5.48 -2.50 -18.32
N GLY A 65 4.47 -2.75 -17.48
CA GLY A 65 4.58 -3.57 -16.27
C GLY A 65 4.60 -2.75 -14.98
N PHE A 66 4.98 -1.48 -15.04
CA PHE A 66 4.83 -0.55 -13.91
C PHE A 66 3.36 -0.17 -13.73
N ARG A 67 2.89 -0.24 -12.48
CA ARG A 67 1.49 -0.06 -12.10
C ARG A 67 1.41 0.71 -10.79
N VAL A 68 0.33 1.46 -10.59
CA VAL A 68 0.04 2.16 -9.33
C VAL A 68 -1.33 1.70 -8.83
N LEU A 69 -1.39 1.31 -7.55
CA LEU A 69 -2.64 0.97 -6.88
C LEU A 69 -3.07 2.15 -6.00
N SER A 70 -4.32 2.55 -6.12
CA SER A 70 -4.92 3.59 -5.28
C SER A 70 -6.12 3.03 -4.52
N GLY A 71 -6.21 3.39 -3.24
CA GLY A 71 -7.28 3.01 -2.35
C GLY A 71 -7.32 1.52 -2.00
N ALA A 72 -6.16 0.86 -1.82
CA ALA A 72 -6.05 -0.59 -1.64
C ALA A 72 -6.98 -1.16 -0.56
N ALA A 73 -7.28 -0.40 0.51
CA ALA A 73 -8.17 -0.83 1.60
C ALA A 73 -9.33 0.16 1.92
N ASN A 74 -9.64 1.09 1.02
CA ASN A 74 -10.61 2.18 1.24
C ASN A 74 -12.10 1.79 1.12
N SER A 75 -12.45 0.52 1.36
CA SER A 75 -13.85 0.08 1.48
C SER A 75 -13.98 -0.95 2.59
N SER A 76 -15.17 -1.07 3.19
CA SER A 76 -15.39 -2.05 4.26
C SER A 76 -15.20 -3.49 3.75
N GLN A 77 -15.69 -3.78 2.56
CA GLN A 77 -15.56 -5.10 1.93
C GLN A 77 -14.10 -5.43 1.61
N ARG A 78 -13.38 -4.51 0.99
CA ARG A 78 -11.96 -4.68 0.63
C ARG A 78 -11.04 -4.70 1.84
N LEU A 79 -11.32 -3.91 2.87
CA LEU A 79 -10.62 -3.98 4.15
C LEU A 79 -10.84 -5.32 4.84
N ALA A 80 -12.06 -5.87 4.78
CA ALA A 80 -12.33 -7.22 5.30
C ALA A 80 -11.58 -8.31 4.52
N ILE A 81 -11.47 -8.21 3.20
CA ILE A 81 -10.64 -9.13 2.40
C ILE A 81 -9.16 -9.00 2.81
N THR A 82 -8.66 -7.78 2.91
CA THR A 82 -7.26 -7.46 3.27
C THR A 82 -6.88 -8.02 4.64
N LEU A 83 -7.75 -7.87 5.63
CA LEU A 83 -7.52 -8.29 7.01
C LEU A 83 -7.95 -9.73 7.31
N GLY A 84 -8.56 -10.42 6.34
CA GLY A 84 -9.06 -11.78 6.51
C GLY A 84 -10.27 -11.86 7.45
N PHE A 85 -11.13 -10.84 7.47
CA PHE A 85 -12.37 -10.81 8.25
C PHE A 85 -13.55 -11.38 7.47
N PRO A 86 -14.60 -11.88 8.16
CA PRO A 86 -15.85 -12.27 7.50
C PRO A 86 -16.43 -11.16 6.62
N VAL A 87 -17.21 -11.55 5.60
CA VAL A 87 -17.90 -10.60 4.72
C VAL A 87 -18.76 -9.63 5.56
N PRO A 88 -18.45 -8.33 5.54
CA PRO A 88 -19.20 -7.35 6.33
C PRO A 88 -20.52 -7.02 5.65
N LYS A 89 -21.58 -6.83 6.43
CA LYS A 89 -22.85 -6.24 5.95
C LYS A 89 -22.84 -4.71 6.14
N THR A 90 -22.06 -4.23 7.10
CA THR A 90 -21.92 -2.83 7.48
C THR A 90 -20.47 -2.51 7.85
N PRO A 91 -20.04 -1.24 7.81
CA PRO A 91 -18.72 -0.84 8.28
C PRO A 91 -18.44 -1.24 9.74
N MET A 92 -19.49 -1.25 10.58
CA MET A 92 -19.38 -1.67 11.98
C MET A 92 -19.02 -3.15 12.15
N ASP A 93 -19.29 -3.99 11.16
CA ASP A 93 -18.88 -5.40 11.21
C ASP A 93 -17.35 -5.53 11.16
N VAL A 94 -16.68 -4.72 10.33
CA VAL A 94 -15.22 -4.68 10.24
C VAL A 94 -14.61 -4.20 11.56
N VAL A 95 -15.17 -3.14 12.15
CA VAL A 95 -14.73 -2.62 13.47
C VAL A 95 -14.87 -3.69 14.56
N ARG A 96 -16.01 -4.40 14.60
CA ARG A 96 -16.25 -5.48 15.57
C ARG A 96 -15.31 -6.65 15.35
N ALA A 97 -15.08 -7.05 14.10
CA ALA A 97 -14.14 -8.12 13.75
C ALA A 97 -12.72 -7.79 14.19
N TYR A 98 -12.26 -6.56 13.91
CA TYR A 98 -10.95 -6.08 14.35
C TYR A 98 -10.82 -6.09 15.88
N ARG A 99 -11.77 -5.47 16.59
CA ARG A 99 -11.79 -5.46 18.06
C ARG A 99 -11.73 -6.88 18.64
N ASN A 100 -12.53 -7.80 18.10
CA ASN A 100 -12.59 -9.17 18.60
C ASN A 100 -11.28 -9.92 18.34
N ARG A 101 -10.64 -9.72 17.17
CA ARG A 101 -9.32 -10.29 16.89
C ARG A 101 -8.27 -9.77 17.86
N MET A 102 -8.26 -8.47 18.15
CA MET A 102 -7.27 -7.87 19.06
C MET A 102 -7.39 -8.36 20.52
N LYS A 103 -8.56 -8.81 20.97
CA LYS A 103 -8.75 -9.37 22.33
C LYS A 103 -8.02 -10.70 22.55
N VAL A 104 -7.74 -11.44 21.48
CA VAL A 104 -7.14 -12.77 21.52
C VAL A 104 -5.87 -12.82 20.65
N HIS A 105 -5.35 -11.66 20.26
CA HIS A 105 -4.22 -11.57 19.37
C HIS A 105 -2.95 -12.01 20.09
N THR A 106 -2.32 -13.04 19.53
CA THR A 106 -0.96 -13.44 19.88
C THR A 106 -0.09 -13.20 18.65
N PRO A 107 0.98 -12.40 18.76
CA PRO A 107 1.94 -12.23 17.67
C PRO A 107 2.51 -13.59 17.25
N LEU A 108 2.63 -13.79 15.94
CA LEU A 108 3.36 -14.92 15.37
C LEU A 108 4.71 -14.38 14.89
N PRO A 109 5.83 -15.02 15.26
CA PRO A 109 7.12 -14.60 14.74
C PRO A 109 7.14 -14.79 13.22
N PRO A 110 7.80 -13.89 12.46
CA PRO A 110 8.00 -14.08 11.03
C PRO A 110 8.90 -15.28 10.77
N GLU A 111 8.70 -15.93 9.63
CA GLU A 111 9.62 -16.95 9.13
C GLU A 111 10.67 -16.31 8.24
N ASN A 112 11.95 -16.66 8.46
CA ASN A 112 13.04 -16.24 7.60
C ASN A 112 13.06 -17.12 6.35
N VAL A 113 13.13 -16.48 5.18
CA VAL A 113 13.18 -17.15 3.87
C VAL A 113 14.29 -16.55 3.02
N ASP A 114 14.96 -17.38 2.22
CA ASP A 114 16.09 -16.95 1.38
C ASP A 114 15.65 -16.37 0.04
N GLU A 115 14.43 -16.70 -0.41
CA GLU A 115 13.91 -16.34 -1.72
C GLU A 115 12.49 -15.78 -1.63
N GLY A 116 12.14 -14.93 -2.58
CA GLY A 116 10.78 -14.42 -2.71
C GLY A 116 10.56 -13.59 -3.97
N PRO A 117 9.30 -13.39 -4.39
CA PRO A 117 8.97 -12.62 -5.60
C PRO A 117 9.49 -11.18 -5.58
N ILE A 118 9.75 -10.62 -4.40
CA ILE A 118 10.32 -9.27 -4.26
C ILE A 118 11.76 -9.16 -4.78
N LEU A 119 12.49 -10.28 -4.88
CA LEU A 119 13.89 -10.34 -5.32
C LEU A 119 14.04 -10.56 -6.84
N GLN A 120 12.94 -10.55 -7.60
CA GLN A 120 12.97 -10.80 -9.06
C GLN A 120 13.65 -9.69 -9.87
N ASN A 121 13.73 -8.46 -9.34
CA ASN A 121 14.41 -7.34 -9.97
C ASN A 121 15.23 -6.61 -8.91
N ILE A 122 16.54 -6.50 -9.11
CA ILE A 122 17.47 -5.94 -8.13
C ILE A 122 18.29 -4.85 -8.82
N ASP A 123 18.13 -3.61 -8.35
CA ASP A 123 19.03 -2.50 -8.66
C ASP A 123 19.98 -2.32 -7.47
N ARG A 124 21.27 -2.16 -7.73
CA ARG A 124 22.29 -1.92 -6.70
C ARG A 124 23.13 -0.72 -7.06
N ASP A 125 23.68 -0.07 -6.03
CA ASP A 125 24.66 1.01 -6.17
C ASP A 125 24.17 2.09 -7.15
N ASP A 126 24.85 2.23 -8.29
CA ASP A 126 24.55 3.27 -9.26
C ASP A 126 23.27 3.03 -10.09
N ASP A 127 22.76 1.81 -10.10
CA ASP A 127 21.53 1.48 -10.81
C ASP A 127 20.29 2.00 -10.10
N VAL A 128 20.37 2.28 -8.79
CA VAL A 128 19.25 2.78 -8.00
C VAL A 128 18.70 4.08 -8.60
N ASP A 129 17.41 4.04 -8.93
CA ASP A 129 16.64 5.15 -9.46
C ASP A 129 15.18 5.08 -8.97
N VAL A 130 14.77 5.95 -8.05
CA VAL A 130 13.38 6.02 -7.59
C VAL A 130 12.46 6.69 -8.60
N LEU A 131 13.00 7.50 -9.52
CA LEU A 131 12.26 8.16 -10.59
C LEU A 131 11.89 7.18 -11.72
N LYS A 132 12.49 5.98 -11.76
CA LYS A 132 12.07 4.89 -12.66
C LYS A 132 10.65 4.38 -12.35
N PHE A 133 10.14 4.64 -11.14
CA PHE A 133 8.80 4.27 -10.73
C PHE A 133 7.82 5.42 -10.97
N PRO A 134 6.55 5.11 -11.30
CA PRO A 134 5.49 6.10 -11.51
C PRO A 134 4.96 6.70 -10.21
N ALA A 135 5.85 7.20 -9.33
CA ALA A 135 5.46 7.93 -8.14
C ALA A 135 4.60 9.15 -8.56
N PRO A 136 3.35 9.28 -8.11
CA PRO A 136 2.47 10.35 -8.58
C PRO A 136 2.82 11.71 -7.95
N PHE A 137 2.51 12.78 -8.69
CA PHE A 137 2.31 14.12 -8.13
C PHE A 137 0.80 14.28 -7.96
N LEU A 138 0.31 14.13 -6.73
CA LEU A 138 -1.12 13.87 -6.49
C LEU A 138 -1.96 15.14 -6.47
N HIS A 139 -1.49 16.18 -5.78
CA HIS A 139 -2.23 17.44 -5.63
C HIS A 139 -1.39 18.62 -6.12
N GLU A 140 -2.05 19.63 -6.69
CA GLU A 140 -1.41 20.81 -7.27
C GLU A 140 -0.48 21.55 -6.30
N GLN A 141 -0.79 21.49 -5.00
CA GLN A 141 -0.04 22.18 -3.94
C GLN A 141 0.91 21.25 -3.17
N ASP A 142 1.07 19.99 -3.58
CA ASP A 142 2.06 19.12 -2.97
C ASP A 142 3.48 19.67 -3.22
N GLY A 143 4.37 19.51 -2.24
CA GLY A 143 5.78 19.93 -2.37
C GLY A 143 6.61 19.06 -3.33
N GLY A 144 6.07 17.92 -3.77
CA GLY A 144 6.77 16.97 -4.64
C GLY A 144 5.99 15.67 -4.84
N ARG A 145 6.58 14.75 -5.61
CA ARG A 145 6.02 13.41 -5.86
C ARG A 145 6.12 12.55 -4.61
N TYR A 146 5.12 11.73 -4.31
CA TYR A 146 5.18 10.79 -3.19
C TYR A 146 5.24 9.35 -3.69
N ILE A 147 6.33 8.66 -3.40
CA ILE A 147 6.49 7.23 -3.72
C ILE A 147 5.93 6.32 -2.62
N GLY A 148 5.90 6.83 -1.39
CA GLY A 148 5.38 6.13 -0.22
C GLY A 148 4.18 6.84 0.38
N THR A 149 2.99 6.28 0.17
CA THR A 149 1.70 6.80 0.68
C THR A 149 0.82 5.72 1.33
N ASP A 150 0.98 4.48 0.89
CA ASP A 150 0.38 3.27 1.45
C ASP A 150 1.51 2.24 1.59
N ASP A 151 2.46 2.55 2.48
CA ASP A 151 3.76 1.90 2.61
C ASP A 151 4.05 1.39 4.02
N LEU A 152 5.15 0.66 4.15
CA LEU A 152 5.71 0.27 5.44
C LEU A 152 7.19 0.63 5.44
N VAL A 153 7.58 1.50 6.37
CA VAL A 153 8.98 1.80 6.68
C VAL A 153 9.40 0.89 7.82
N ILE A 154 10.30 -0.04 7.51
CA ILE A 154 10.84 -1.02 8.44
C ILE A 154 12.17 -0.50 8.96
N MET A 155 12.30 -0.41 10.28
CA MET A 155 13.51 0.02 10.98
C MET A 155 13.84 -0.99 12.06
N HIS A 156 15.12 -1.33 12.17
CA HIS A 156 15.66 -2.21 13.20
C HIS A 156 16.51 -1.38 14.15
N ASP A 157 16.25 -1.50 15.45
CA ASP A 157 17.05 -0.88 16.49
C ASP A 157 18.31 -1.73 16.73
N PRO A 158 19.52 -1.16 16.51
CA PRO A 158 20.76 -1.91 16.64
C PRO A 158 21.12 -2.26 18.09
N GLU A 159 20.52 -1.58 19.08
CA GLU A 159 20.80 -1.81 20.51
C GLU A 159 19.82 -2.83 21.11
N ASP A 160 18.53 -2.69 20.82
CA ASP A 160 17.46 -3.44 21.51
C ASP A 160 16.88 -4.63 20.70
N ASP A 161 17.42 -4.91 19.50
CA ASP A 161 16.91 -5.92 18.55
C ASP A 161 15.40 -5.75 18.25
N TRP A 162 14.92 -4.50 18.31
CA TRP A 162 13.53 -4.15 18.12
C TRP A 162 13.25 -3.78 16.67
N VAL A 163 12.19 -4.34 16.07
CA VAL A 163 11.73 -3.97 14.72
C VAL A 163 10.49 -3.08 14.80
N ASN A 164 10.61 -1.85 14.31
CA ASN A 164 9.47 -0.98 14.06
C ASN A 164 9.01 -1.12 12.60
N VAL A 165 7.70 -1.23 12.43
CA VAL A 165 7.03 -1.15 11.12
C VAL A 165 6.03 -0.01 11.19
N GLY A 166 6.37 1.12 10.56
CA GLY A 166 5.56 2.34 10.59
C GLY A 166 5.09 2.76 9.19
N THR A 167 4.03 3.55 9.14
CA THR A 167 3.59 4.22 7.90
C THR A 167 4.06 5.67 7.94
N TYR A 168 4.96 6.06 7.04
CA TYR A 168 5.51 7.42 6.98
C TYR A 168 5.59 7.86 5.53
N ARG A 169 5.04 9.04 5.22
CA ARG A 169 5.05 9.54 3.84
C ARG A 169 6.49 9.74 3.34
N SER A 170 6.74 9.21 2.15
CA SER A 170 8.04 9.26 1.47
C SER A 170 7.95 10.14 0.22
N MET A 171 8.46 11.38 0.32
CA MET A 171 8.50 12.33 -0.79
C MET A 171 9.79 12.15 -1.60
N VAL A 172 9.71 12.12 -2.93
CA VAL A 172 10.89 12.05 -3.79
C VAL A 172 11.58 13.40 -3.84
N HIS A 173 12.90 13.42 -3.59
CA HIS A 173 13.74 14.61 -3.75
C HIS A 173 14.56 14.56 -5.04
N ASP A 174 15.20 13.42 -5.32
CA ASP A 174 15.96 13.18 -6.55
C ASP A 174 15.95 11.68 -6.92
N ARG A 175 16.83 11.27 -7.85
CA ARG A 175 16.97 9.89 -8.31
C ARG A 175 17.23 8.87 -7.19
N ARG A 176 17.93 9.25 -6.12
CA ARG A 176 18.40 8.32 -5.07
C ARG A 176 17.97 8.73 -3.67
N THR A 177 17.27 9.84 -3.49
CA THR A 177 16.88 10.34 -2.17
C THR A 177 15.37 10.55 -2.04
N VAL A 178 14.85 10.16 -0.88
CA VAL A 178 13.48 10.44 -0.44
C VAL A 178 13.49 11.11 0.92
N GLY A 179 12.57 12.03 1.13
CA GLY A 179 12.31 12.67 2.41
C GLY A 179 11.26 11.88 3.18
N LEU A 180 11.61 11.48 4.40
CA LEU A 180 10.72 10.81 5.33
C LEU A 180 10.40 11.76 6.48
N TRP A 181 9.10 11.94 6.76
CA TRP A 181 8.68 12.66 7.95
C TRP A 181 8.13 11.71 9.01
N MET A 182 8.87 11.59 10.10
CA MET A 182 8.46 10.83 11.28
C MET A 182 7.98 11.79 12.37
N SER A 183 6.67 11.73 12.64
CA SER A 183 6.03 12.59 13.64
C SER A 183 6.67 12.40 15.03
N PRO A 184 6.87 13.49 15.80
CA PRO A 184 7.33 13.40 17.19
C PRO A 184 6.52 12.40 18.01
N GLY A 185 7.20 11.57 18.81
CA GLY A 185 6.58 10.57 19.67
C GLY A 185 6.23 9.23 19.00
N LYS A 186 6.48 9.07 17.69
CA LYS A 186 6.39 7.76 17.02
C LYS A 186 7.68 6.96 17.22
N GLN A 187 7.54 5.63 17.34
CA GLN A 187 8.66 4.70 17.54
C GLN A 187 9.77 4.85 16.50
N GLY A 188 9.42 5.08 15.23
CA GLY A 188 10.41 5.31 14.18
C GLY A 188 11.36 6.50 14.42
N ARG A 189 10.96 7.48 15.23
CA ARG A 189 11.82 8.62 15.62
C ARG A 189 12.66 8.33 16.87
N GLN A 190 12.41 7.21 17.55
CA GLN A 190 13.11 6.81 18.78
C GLN A 190 14.25 5.83 18.49
N ILE A 191 14.14 5.07 17.40
CA ILE A 191 15.19 4.18 16.90
C ILE A 191 16.40 5.01 16.48
N ARG A 192 17.59 4.58 16.91
CA ARG A 192 18.87 5.27 16.69
C ARG A 192 19.67 4.67 15.55
#